data_AF-A0A163L9H1-F1
#
_entry.id   AF-A0A163L9H1-F1
#
_cell.length_a   1.000
_cell.length_b   1.000
_cell.length_c   1.000
_cell.angle_alpha   90.00
_cell.angle_beta   90.00
_cell.angle_gamma   90.00
#
_symmetry.space_group_name_H-M   'P 1'
#
loop_
_entity.id
_entity.type
_entity.pdbx_description
1 polymer ?
#
loop_
_entity_poly.entity_id
_entity_poly.type
_entity_poly.pdbx_seq_one_letter_code
_entity_poly.pdbx_strand_id
1 'polypeptide(L)'
;MGEVWSIIIGAVLAIGAASSLWVAVWAPRKVGSVESLYADNPLVPAIVTEVHPRAATLTALIDIAKPAAGAPQYALVSRNVRLNPKWRVGDRIPSVALRSDRSTRSKADTWQMVSPMPIEWGTKDSAVLARAIAAVSASEWNFLQSRIPDSEEVRTHPDRRVLINPADLPDSLR
;
A
#
# COMPACT_ATOMS: atom_id res chain seq x y z
N MET A 1 -49.93 17.34 -36.04
CA MET A 1 -49.62 16.18 -35.15
C MET A 1 -48.13 15.84 -35.09
N GLY A 2 -47.35 15.92 -36.20
CA GLY A 2 -45.91 15.60 -36.18
C GLY A 2 -45.02 16.56 -35.39
N GLU A 3 -45.38 17.85 -35.33
CA GLU A 3 -44.61 18.88 -34.62
C GLU A 3 -44.61 18.67 -33.09
N VAL A 4 -45.76 18.33 -32.51
CA VAL A 4 -45.91 18.05 -31.07
C VAL A 4 -45.10 16.80 -30.67
N TRP A 5 -45.11 15.76 -31.50
CA TRP A 5 -44.32 14.54 -31.25
C TRP A 5 -42.80 14.80 -31.36
N SER A 6 -42.37 15.63 -32.30
CA SER A 6 -40.96 16.05 -32.42
C SER A 6 -40.49 16.82 -31.19
N ILE A 7 -41.32 17.72 -30.65
CA ILE A 7 -41.01 18.48 -29.43
C ILE A 7 -40.87 17.53 -28.22
N ILE A 8 -41.76 16.55 -28.09
CA ILE A 8 -41.72 15.57 -26.99
C ILE A 8 -40.44 14.72 -27.08
N ILE A 9 -40.10 14.21 -28.27
CA ILE A 9 -38.90 13.38 -28.47
C ILE A 9 -37.64 14.21 -28.23
N GLY A 10 -37.59 15.45 -28.73
CA GLY A 10 -36.49 16.37 -28.48
C GLY A 10 -36.29 16.67 -27.00
N ALA A 11 -37.37 16.87 -26.25
CA ALA A 11 -37.32 17.09 -24.81
C ALA A 11 -36.77 15.87 -24.05
N VAL A 12 -37.24 14.66 -24.40
CA VAL A 12 -36.75 13.42 -23.77
C VAL A 12 -35.26 13.19 -24.07
N LEU A 13 -34.84 13.40 -25.31
CA LEU A 13 -33.43 13.29 -25.70
C LEU A 13 -32.56 14.34 -25.00
N ALA A 14 -33.03 15.58 -24.86
CA ALA A 14 -32.32 16.63 -24.14
C ALA A 14 -32.16 16.30 -22.66
N ILE A 15 -33.20 15.75 -22.02
CA ILE A 15 -33.15 15.32 -20.62
C ILE A 15 -32.21 14.12 -20.46
N GLY A 16 -32.23 13.16 -21.38
CA GLY A 16 -31.32 12.01 -21.38
C GLY A 16 -29.86 12.41 -21.61
N ALA A 17 -29.60 13.33 -22.54
CA ALA A 17 -28.27 13.87 -22.77
C ALA A 17 -27.77 14.66 -21.56
N ALA A 18 -28.63 15.49 -20.96
CA ALA A 18 -28.30 16.25 -19.75
C ALA A 18 -28.01 15.34 -18.56
N SER A 19 -28.79 14.26 -18.36
CA SER A 19 -28.54 13.31 -17.27
C SER A 19 -27.26 12.50 -17.50
N SER A 20 -26.97 12.09 -18.73
CA SER A 20 -25.71 11.43 -19.09
C SER A 20 -24.51 12.35 -18.89
N LEU A 21 -24.62 13.61 -19.31
CA LEU A 21 -23.56 14.61 -19.12
C LEU A 21 -23.36 14.94 -17.63
N TRP A 22 -24.46 15.01 -16.86
CA TRP A 22 -24.44 15.16 -15.42
C TRP A 22 -23.71 13.99 -14.75
N VAL A 23 -24.03 12.75 -15.11
CA VAL A 23 -23.32 11.56 -14.60
C VAL A 23 -21.84 11.58 -15.01
N ALA A 24 -21.51 11.93 -16.24
CA ALA A 24 -20.11 12.01 -16.69
C ALA A 24 -19.29 13.08 -15.94
N VAL A 25 -19.90 14.20 -15.54
CA VAL A 25 -19.25 15.28 -14.78
C VAL A 25 -19.24 15.02 -13.27
N TRP A 26 -20.26 14.32 -12.75
CA TRP A 26 -20.47 14.12 -11.32
C TRP A 26 -19.92 12.78 -10.81
N ALA A 27 -19.92 11.72 -11.61
CA ALA A 27 -19.29 10.45 -11.29
C ALA A 27 -17.80 10.62 -10.91
N PRO A 28 -16.93 11.30 -11.67
CA PRO A 28 -15.55 11.52 -11.24
C PRO A 28 -15.43 12.38 -9.98
N ARG A 29 -16.44 13.22 -9.65
CA ARG A 29 -16.45 14.04 -8.42
C ARG A 29 -16.96 13.32 -7.18
N LYS A 30 -17.80 12.28 -7.35
CA LYS A 30 -18.34 11.43 -6.27
C LYS A 30 -17.73 10.04 -6.19
N VAL A 31 -16.85 9.68 -7.13
CA VAL A 31 -15.79 8.68 -6.95
C VAL A 31 -14.73 9.28 -6.01
N GLY A 32 -15.16 9.78 -4.85
CA GLY A 32 -14.32 9.83 -3.68
C GLY A 32 -14.31 8.41 -3.13
N SER A 33 -13.28 7.63 -3.51
CA SER A 33 -12.78 6.41 -2.84
C SER A 33 -11.97 5.52 -3.80
N VAL A 34 -11.19 6.10 -4.70
CA VAL A 34 -10.00 5.40 -5.22
C VAL A 34 -8.80 5.94 -4.46
N GLU A 35 -8.66 7.27 -4.38
CA GLU A 35 -7.70 7.92 -3.49
C GLU A 35 -7.83 7.52 -2.02
N SER A 36 -9.00 7.26 -1.43
CA SER A 36 -9.05 6.80 -0.02
C SER A 36 -8.63 5.34 0.14
N LEU A 37 -8.97 4.46 -0.83
CA LEU A 37 -8.49 3.07 -0.84
C LEU A 37 -6.98 2.97 -1.08
N TYR A 38 -6.39 3.92 -1.80
CA TYR A 38 -4.93 4.04 -1.97
C TYR A 38 -4.26 4.83 -0.83
N ALA A 39 -4.91 5.85 -0.25
CA ALA A 39 -4.41 6.58 0.92
C ALA A 39 -4.38 5.70 2.17
N ASP A 40 -5.27 4.71 2.27
CA ASP A 40 -5.31 3.74 3.36
C ASP A 40 -4.19 2.70 3.30
N ASN A 41 -3.44 2.61 2.19
CA ASN A 41 -2.32 1.67 2.02
C ASN A 41 -1.03 2.45 1.75
N PRO A 42 -0.39 2.99 2.80
CA PRO A 42 0.78 3.85 2.65
C PRO A 42 1.90 3.12 1.92
N LEU A 43 2.65 3.89 1.12
CA LEU A 43 3.94 3.47 0.60
C LEU A 43 4.85 3.14 1.78
N VAL A 44 5.43 1.96 1.75
CA VAL A 44 6.37 1.46 2.77
C VAL A 44 7.62 0.92 2.10
N PRO A 45 8.78 1.10 2.72
CA PRO A 45 9.99 0.49 2.23
C PRO A 45 10.03 -1.01 2.56
N ALA A 46 10.43 -1.81 1.57
CA ALA A 46 10.74 -3.22 1.76
C ALA A 46 12.07 -3.56 1.09
N ILE A 47 12.78 -4.53 1.64
CA ILE A 47 14.07 -5.01 1.18
C ILE A 47 14.02 -6.51 0.97
N VAL A 48 14.65 -7.00 -0.08
CA VAL A 48 14.92 -8.44 -0.23
C VAL A 48 15.96 -8.85 0.80
N THR A 49 15.57 -9.70 1.75
CA THR A 49 16.45 -10.18 2.82
C THR A 49 16.98 -11.58 2.56
N GLU A 50 16.19 -12.43 1.91
CA GLU A 50 16.60 -13.77 1.51
C GLU A 50 16.14 -14.08 0.08
N VAL A 51 16.95 -14.84 -0.66
CA VAL A 51 16.58 -15.38 -1.97
C VAL A 51 16.65 -16.91 -1.89
N HIS A 52 15.53 -17.55 -2.19
CA HIS A 52 15.35 -19.00 -2.21
C HIS A 52 15.18 -19.49 -3.65
N PRO A 53 15.33 -20.80 -3.94
CA PRO A 53 15.23 -21.32 -5.31
C PRO A 53 13.91 -21.01 -6.05
N ARG A 54 12.81 -20.77 -5.32
CA ARG A 54 11.47 -20.50 -5.89
C ARG A 54 10.77 -19.28 -5.30
N ALA A 55 11.38 -18.61 -4.32
CA ALA A 55 10.78 -17.53 -3.57
C ALA A 55 11.84 -16.50 -3.16
N ALA A 56 11.41 -15.30 -2.81
CA ALA A 56 12.23 -14.34 -2.09
C ALA A 56 11.50 -13.96 -0.79
N THR A 57 12.27 -13.65 0.25
CA THR A 57 11.74 -13.07 1.48
C THR A 57 11.97 -11.56 1.42
N LEU A 58 10.88 -10.81 1.55
CA LEU A 58 10.90 -9.38 1.72
C LEU A 58 10.74 -9.07 3.21
N THR A 59 11.52 -8.13 3.72
CA THR A 59 11.31 -7.53 5.03
C THR A 59 10.97 -6.06 4.84
N ALA A 60 9.87 -5.61 5.43
CA ALA A 60 9.39 -4.24 5.32
C ALA A 60 9.31 -3.56 6.68
N LEU A 61 9.51 -2.25 6.70
CA LEU A 61 9.27 -1.41 7.88
C LEU A 61 7.87 -0.81 7.75
N ILE A 62 6.98 -1.15 8.68
CA ILE A 62 5.57 -0.75 8.59
C ILE A 62 5.11 -0.17 9.91
N ASP A 63 4.46 1.00 9.86
CA ASP A 63 3.64 1.50 10.96
C ASP A 63 2.35 0.66 11.06
N ILE A 64 2.27 -0.11 12.13
CA ILE A 64 1.15 -0.98 12.42
C ILE A 64 0.13 -0.34 13.37
N ALA A 65 0.38 0.87 13.86
CA ALA A 65 -0.58 1.59 14.68
C ALA A 65 -1.84 1.92 13.87
N LYS A 66 -2.99 1.85 14.54
CA LYS A 66 -4.24 2.40 14.00
C LYS A 66 -4.21 3.91 14.14
N PRO A 67 -4.89 4.66 13.26
CA PRO A 67 -4.96 6.12 13.36
C PRO A 67 -5.41 6.65 14.73
N ALA A 68 -6.21 5.87 15.46
CA ALA A 68 -6.72 6.23 16.80
C ALA A 68 -5.69 6.06 17.94
N ALA A 69 -4.54 5.42 17.70
CA ALA A 69 -3.55 5.11 18.73
C ALA A 69 -2.72 6.32 19.21
N GLY A 70 -2.74 7.42 18.46
CA GLY A 70 -2.08 8.68 18.85
C GLY A 70 -0.55 8.72 18.65
N ALA A 71 0.11 7.58 18.47
CA ALA A 71 1.53 7.48 18.12
C ALA A 71 1.79 6.32 17.15
N PRO A 72 2.76 6.43 16.22
CA PRO A 72 3.12 5.35 15.31
C PRO A 72 3.78 4.20 16.07
N GLN A 73 3.54 2.97 15.60
CA GLN A 73 4.17 1.77 16.14
C GLN A 73 4.77 0.98 14.99
N TYR A 74 6.10 1.02 14.86
CA TYR A 74 6.79 0.38 13.75
C TYR A 74 7.11 -1.09 14.03
N ALA A 75 6.99 -1.91 13.00
CA ALA A 75 7.39 -3.31 13.02
C ALA A 75 8.17 -3.65 11.74
N LEU A 76 9.14 -4.57 11.87
CA LEU A 76 9.66 -5.30 10.73
C LEU A 76 8.69 -6.42 10.41
N VAL A 77 8.24 -6.50 9.16
CA VAL A 77 7.27 -7.50 8.70
C VAL A 77 7.88 -8.29 7.55
N SER A 78 7.93 -9.61 7.69
CA SER A 78 8.45 -10.49 6.65
C SER A 78 7.34 -11.05 5.77
N ARG A 79 7.63 -11.20 4.48
CA ARG A 79 6.74 -11.86 3.53
C ARG A 79 7.53 -12.66 2.51
N ASN A 80 7.15 -13.93 2.37
CA ASN A 80 7.61 -14.73 1.25
C ASN A 80 6.76 -14.43 0.00
N VAL A 81 7.43 -14.17 -1.10
CA VAL A 81 6.84 -13.83 -2.39
C VAL A 81 7.45 -14.68 -3.49
N ARG A 82 6.76 -14.74 -4.65
CA ARG A 82 7.30 -15.42 -5.83
C ARG A 82 8.62 -14.76 -6.23
N LEU A 83 9.63 -15.58 -6.55
CA LEU A 83 10.92 -15.09 -6.98
C LEU A 83 10.79 -14.25 -8.26
N ASN A 84 11.30 -13.02 -8.21
CA ASN A 84 11.63 -12.24 -9.40
C ASN A 84 13.12 -12.49 -9.71
N PRO A 85 13.48 -13.05 -10.88
CA PRO A 85 14.86 -13.40 -11.20
C PRO A 85 15.86 -12.24 -11.14
N LYS A 86 15.38 -10.99 -11.16
CA LYS A 86 16.22 -9.79 -11.10
C LYS A 86 16.62 -9.41 -9.67
N TRP A 87 15.89 -9.92 -8.68
CA TRP A 87 16.07 -9.52 -7.29
C TRP A 87 17.29 -10.19 -6.66
N ARG A 88 18.03 -9.40 -5.88
CA ARG A 88 19.11 -9.84 -5.00
C ARG A 88 18.86 -9.37 -3.58
N VAL A 89 19.48 -10.07 -2.62
CA VAL A 89 19.52 -9.60 -1.23
C VAL A 89 20.10 -8.19 -1.19
N GLY A 90 19.42 -7.28 -0.50
CA GLY A 90 19.77 -5.85 -0.47
C GLY A 90 18.90 -4.96 -1.35
N ASP A 91 18.19 -5.51 -2.33
CA ASP A 91 17.41 -4.72 -3.28
C ASP A 91 16.24 -4.00 -2.59
N ARG A 92 16.06 -2.72 -2.96
CA ARG A 92 14.98 -1.86 -2.47
C ARG A 92 13.72 -2.10 -3.28
N ILE A 93 12.69 -2.63 -2.64
CA ILE A 93 11.41 -3.00 -3.24
C ILE A 93 10.33 -2.05 -2.67
N PRO A 94 9.95 -0.98 -3.39
CA PRO A 94 8.88 -0.12 -2.93
C PRO A 94 7.57 -0.92 -2.87
N SER A 95 6.92 -0.88 -1.72
CA SER A 95 5.75 -1.71 -1.42
C SER A 95 4.63 -0.87 -0.83
N VAL A 96 3.41 -1.39 -0.82
CA VAL A 96 2.30 -0.84 -0.05
C VAL A 96 1.99 -1.75 1.13
N ALA A 97 1.66 -1.17 2.28
CA ALA A 97 1.29 -1.94 3.47
C ALA A 97 -0.19 -2.30 3.42
N LEU A 98 -0.51 -3.57 3.15
CA LEU A 98 -1.86 -4.08 3.35
C LEU A 98 -2.07 -4.36 4.84
N ARG A 99 -3.01 -3.63 5.46
CA ARG A 99 -3.31 -3.68 6.89
C ARG A 99 -4.76 -4.13 7.07
N SER A 100 -4.99 -5.12 7.93
CA SER A 100 -6.34 -5.60 8.25
C SER A 100 -6.42 -6.15 9.67
N ASP A 101 -7.62 -6.14 10.23
CA ASP A 101 -7.92 -6.85 11.48
C ASP A 101 -8.48 -8.25 11.20
N ARG A 102 -8.24 -9.19 12.13
CA ARG A 102 -8.86 -10.52 12.06
C ARG A 102 -10.36 -10.47 12.35
N SER A 103 -10.84 -9.40 12.99
CA SER A 103 -12.24 -9.18 13.34
C SER A 103 -12.62 -7.72 13.16
N THR A 104 -13.80 -7.46 12.60
CA THR A 104 -14.34 -6.10 12.41
C THR A 104 -14.63 -5.38 13.73
N ARG A 105 -14.59 -6.07 14.88
CA ARG A 105 -14.77 -5.49 16.22
C ARG A 105 -13.46 -5.38 17.00
N SER A 106 -12.30 -5.49 16.35
CA SER A 106 -11.00 -5.39 17.02
C SER A 106 -10.83 -4.01 17.67
N LYS A 107 -10.74 -3.98 19.00
CA LYS A 107 -10.42 -2.78 19.78
C LYS A 107 -8.91 -2.57 20.00
N ALA A 108 -8.07 -3.39 19.36
CA ALA A 108 -6.63 -3.26 19.49
C ALA A 108 -6.16 -1.96 18.81
N ASP A 109 -5.15 -1.31 19.41
CA ASP A 109 -4.55 -0.07 18.89
C ASP A 109 -3.62 -0.30 17.70
N THR A 110 -3.34 -1.57 17.37
CA THR A 110 -2.55 -1.97 16.19
C THR A 110 -3.34 -2.89 15.27
N TRP A 111 -2.96 -2.87 13.99
CA TRP A 111 -3.47 -3.80 12.98
C TRP A 111 -2.95 -5.21 13.26
N GLN A 112 -3.86 -6.20 13.29
CA GLN A 112 -3.50 -7.58 13.61
C GLN A 112 -2.82 -8.32 12.46
N MET A 113 -3.14 -7.98 11.22
CA MET A 113 -2.57 -8.56 10.02
C MET A 113 -1.98 -7.44 9.17
N VAL A 114 -0.69 -7.55 8.87
CA VAL A 114 0.04 -6.56 8.07
C VAL A 114 0.92 -7.30 7.09
N SER A 115 0.93 -6.88 5.82
CA SER A 115 1.75 -7.52 4.80
C SER A 115 2.21 -6.52 3.73
N PRO A 116 3.51 -6.47 3.38
CA PRO A 116 3.99 -5.64 2.29
C PRO A 116 3.60 -6.26 0.94
N MET A 117 3.04 -5.44 0.04
CA MET A 117 2.71 -5.80 -1.34
C MET A 117 3.60 -4.99 -2.30
N PRO A 118 4.50 -5.61 -3.06
CA PRO A 118 5.35 -4.90 -4.00
C PRO A 118 4.55 -4.12 -5.04
N ILE A 119 4.89 -2.85 -5.25
CA ILE A 119 4.24 -2.01 -6.28
C ILE A 119 4.46 -2.59 -7.68
N GLU A 120 5.57 -3.30 -7.89
CA GLU A 120 5.90 -3.93 -9.16
C GLU A 120 4.93 -5.05 -9.61
N TRP A 121 3.97 -5.44 -8.75
CA TRP A 121 2.87 -6.32 -9.13
C TRP A 121 1.75 -5.58 -9.86
N GLY A 122 1.53 -4.30 -9.53
CA GLY A 122 0.53 -3.45 -10.18
C GLY A 122 1.07 -2.68 -11.39
N THR A 123 2.38 -2.46 -11.47
CA THR A 123 3.00 -1.75 -12.59
C THR A 123 4.40 -2.27 -12.90
N LYS A 124 4.79 -2.25 -14.18
CA LYS A 124 6.17 -2.53 -14.63
C LYS A 124 6.93 -1.27 -15.07
N ASP A 125 6.32 -0.10 -14.93
CA ASP A 125 6.92 1.17 -15.32
C ASP A 125 8.08 1.53 -14.37
N SER A 126 9.29 1.57 -14.91
CA SER A 126 10.50 1.91 -14.17
C SER A 126 10.47 3.32 -13.58
N ALA A 127 9.81 4.28 -14.24
CA ALA A 127 9.71 5.65 -13.74
C ALA A 127 8.82 5.72 -12.49
N VAL A 128 7.74 4.94 -12.45
CA VAL A 128 6.87 4.83 -11.27
C VAL A 128 7.63 4.17 -10.11
N LEU A 129 8.36 3.08 -10.38
CA LEU A 129 9.16 2.39 -9.36
C LEU A 129 10.28 3.27 -8.81
N ALA A 130 11.00 4.00 -9.68
CA ALA A 130 12.05 4.93 -9.25
C ALA A 130 11.49 6.07 -8.39
N ARG A 131 10.34 6.63 -8.76
CA ARG A 131 9.66 7.66 -7.96
C ARG A 131 9.23 7.13 -6.60
N ALA A 132 8.71 5.90 -6.54
CA ALA A 132 8.32 5.28 -5.27
C ALA A 132 9.54 5.01 -4.36
N ILE A 133 10.67 4.58 -4.93
CA ILE A 133 11.92 4.41 -4.15
C ILE A 133 12.39 5.77 -3.60
N ALA A 134 12.35 6.82 -4.42
CA ALA A 134 12.80 8.17 -4.06
C ALA A 134 11.87 8.88 -3.05
N ALA A 135 10.60 8.49 -2.98
CA ALA A 135 9.64 9.03 -2.02
C ALA A 135 9.88 8.56 -0.58
N VAL A 136 10.59 7.43 -0.41
CA VAL A 136 10.96 6.92 0.91
C VAL A 136 12.33 7.46 1.33
N SER A 137 12.48 7.87 2.59
CA SER A 137 13.68 8.53 3.07
C SER A 137 14.91 7.60 3.05
N ALA A 138 16.09 8.20 2.90
CA ALA A 138 17.34 7.44 2.94
C ALA A 138 17.58 6.80 4.32
N SER A 139 17.13 7.43 5.41
CA SER A 139 17.23 6.89 6.77
C SER A 139 16.42 5.62 6.95
N GLU A 140 15.19 5.58 6.42
CA GLU A 140 14.36 4.38 6.40
C GLU A 140 15.01 3.24 5.60
N TRP A 141 15.56 3.54 4.42
CA TRP A 141 16.27 2.54 3.61
C TRP A 141 17.49 1.99 4.32
N ASN A 142 18.31 2.87 4.92
CA ASN A 142 19.52 2.47 5.63
C ASN A 142 19.19 1.65 6.89
N PHE A 143 18.12 2.03 7.61
CA PHE A 143 17.62 1.26 8.76
C PHE A 143 17.20 -0.15 8.34
N LEU A 144 16.43 -0.31 7.26
CA LEU A 144 16.09 -1.64 6.77
C LEU A 144 17.31 -2.46 6.32
N GLN A 145 18.29 -1.79 5.71
CA GLN A 145 19.50 -2.43 5.23
C GLN A 145 20.39 -2.92 6.39
N SER A 146 20.42 -2.20 7.52
CA SER A 146 21.11 -2.68 8.73
C SER A 146 20.40 -3.84 9.42
N ARG A 147 19.10 -4.03 9.17
CA ARG A 147 18.26 -5.08 9.75
C ARG A 147 18.12 -6.34 8.88
N ILE A 148 18.87 -6.45 7.77
CA ILE A 148 18.93 -7.70 6.97
C ILE A 148 19.35 -8.91 7.83
N PRO A 149 20.34 -8.83 8.75
CA PRO A 149 20.73 -9.97 9.58
C PRO A 149 19.59 -10.50 10.46
N ASP A 150 18.64 -9.64 10.84
CA ASP A 150 17.50 -9.97 11.69
C ASP A 150 16.38 -10.70 10.91
N SER A 151 16.57 -10.92 9.60
CA SER A 151 15.53 -11.47 8.72
C SER A 151 15.04 -12.87 9.10
N GLU A 152 15.93 -13.73 9.58
CA GLU A 152 15.56 -15.07 10.03
C GLU A 152 14.63 -15.01 11.25
N GLU A 153 14.93 -14.12 12.21
CA GLU A 153 14.09 -13.91 13.39
C GLU A 153 12.70 -13.40 12.96
N VAL A 154 12.65 -12.38 12.11
CA VAL A 154 11.37 -11.81 11.65
C VAL A 154 10.56 -12.83 10.84
N ARG A 155 11.22 -13.70 10.07
CA ARG A 155 10.58 -14.75 9.25
C ARG A 155 10.06 -15.91 10.08
N THR A 156 10.76 -16.28 11.15
CA THR A 156 10.40 -17.42 12.00
C THR A 156 9.45 -17.02 13.14
N HIS A 157 9.32 -15.73 13.44
CA HIS A 157 8.36 -15.21 14.42
C HIS A 157 6.92 -15.66 14.09
N PRO A 158 6.08 -16.06 15.08
CA PRO A 158 4.71 -16.54 14.85
C PRO A 158 3.83 -15.59 14.04
N ASP A 159 3.95 -14.29 14.31
CA ASP A 159 3.21 -13.24 13.60
C ASP A 159 3.92 -12.74 12.33
N ARG A 160 5.08 -13.32 11.99
CA ARG A 160 5.98 -12.88 10.91
C ARG A 160 6.34 -11.38 10.97
N ARG A 161 6.34 -10.84 12.17
CA ARG A 161 6.68 -9.45 12.47
C ARG A 161 7.36 -9.33 13.82
N VAL A 162 8.25 -8.36 13.94
CA VAL A 162 8.92 -8.00 15.19
C VAL A 162 8.74 -6.50 15.42
N LEU A 163 8.28 -6.14 16.62
CA LEU A 163 8.12 -4.73 17.00
C LEU A 163 9.47 -4.09 17.18
N ILE A 164 9.62 -2.86 16.68
CA ILE A 164 10.84 -2.10 16.85
C ILE A 164 10.71 -1.21 18.08
N ASN A 165 11.72 -1.25 18.94
CA ASN A 165 11.83 -0.33 20.05
C ASN A 165 11.97 1.10 19.50
N PRO A 166 11.17 2.09 19.94
CA PRO A 166 11.30 3.48 19.49
C PRO A 166 12.72 4.05 19.62
N ALA A 167 13.50 3.57 20.60
CA ALA A 167 14.90 3.95 20.77
C ALA A 167 15.82 3.46 19.63
N ASP A 168 15.44 2.42 18.90
CA ASP A 168 16.21 1.88 17.77
C ASP A 168 15.82 2.52 16.43
N LEU A 169 14.72 3.27 16.39
CA LEU A 169 14.27 3.94 15.17
C LEU A 169 15.20 5.11 14.81
N PRO A 170 15.38 5.38 13.50
CA PRO A 170 16.03 6.60 13.06
C PRO A 170 15.22 7.82 13.50
N ASP A 171 15.89 8.96 13.73
CA ASP A 171 15.25 10.19 14.21
C ASP A 171 14.12 10.71 13.31
N SER A 172 14.11 10.34 12.03
CA SER A 172 13.03 10.68 11.10
C SER A 172 11.70 9.98 11.38
N LEU A 173 11.69 8.92 12.21
CA LEU A 173 10.53 8.09 12.52
C LEU A 173 10.13 8.11 14.00
N ARG A 174 10.88 8.84 14.84
CA ARG A 174 10.55 9.07 16.26
C ARG A 174 9.60 10.24 16.40
#